data_AF-A0A7Z9XL87-F1
#
_entry.id   AF-A0A7Z9XL87-F1
#
_cell.length_a   1.000
_cell.length_b   1.000
_cell.length_c   1.000
_cell.angle_alpha   90.00
_cell.angle_beta   90.00
_cell.angle_gamma   90.00
#
_symmetry.space_group_name_H-M   'P 1'
#
loop_
_entity.id
_entity.type
_entity.pdbx_description
1 polymer ?
#
loop_
_entity_poly.entity_id
_entity_poly.type
_entity_poly.pdbx_seq_one_letter_code
_entity_poly.pdbx_strand_id
1 'polypeptide(L)'
;MTYHEYIAIEGAIGVGKTTLARMLSQELNASLLLEVFEENPFLSDFYADRERYAFQTQIFFLISRYHQQSQVILQTLSHASLVSDYLFAKDRLFAHLNLRDDELAMYERVHKILGEQIPTPDLVVYLRANTDVLMARIAQRDRPYERNMAWEYIDDLRQAYEAFFSNYVAAPVLTIDTNDLDFVRSEEDRAYVLGLVRTALERGEIQQALPELKEQAPPTGLRILHGGRRRLGDFQRFHRALDQEKGFGADLGMNFAGLAEEVGEVGREIKLALIRAERLLPEVGNQQEAIARAIEERRQLLSEEMADVLAYLLKLANYAGIDLEAAYVRKMGRNWQRDFEARFQSVVDDGQ
;
A
#
# COMPACT_ATOMS: atom_id res chain seq x y z
N MET A 1 30.57 -8.13 13.39
CA MET A 1 29.69 -9.19 12.87
C MET A 1 28.74 -8.52 11.90
N THR A 2 28.60 -9.07 10.70
CA THR A 2 27.67 -8.58 9.68
C THR A 2 26.25 -8.81 10.20
N TYR A 3 25.39 -7.78 10.15
CA TYR A 3 23.98 -7.93 10.49
C TYR A 3 23.27 -8.68 9.35
N HIS A 4 22.41 -9.62 9.68
CA HIS A 4 21.63 -10.42 8.73
C HIS A 4 20.15 -10.19 8.99
N GLU A 5 19.43 -9.76 7.96
CA GLU A 5 18.03 -9.36 8.05
C GLU A 5 17.12 -10.59 8.00
N TYR A 6 16.04 -10.56 8.76
CA TYR A 6 14.96 -11.54 8.71
C TYR A 6 13.67 -10.90 8.21
N ILE A 7 13.20 -11.31 7.03
CA ILE A 7 11.98 -10.81 6.41
C ILE A 7 10.95 -11.94 6.38
N ALA A 8 9.72 -11.66 6.83
CA ALA A 8 8.60 -12.57 6.70
C ALA A 8 7.54 -12.00 5.75
N ILE A 9 6.99 -12.82 4.86
CA ILE A 9 5.94 -12.40 3.93
C ILE A 9 4.63 -13.03 4.34
N GLU A 10 3.59 -12.22 4.43
CA GLU A 10 2.30 -12.62 4.95
C GLU A 10 1.13 -12.19 4.07
N GLY A 11 0.00 -12.85 4.27
CA GLY A 11 -1.27 -12.55 3.59
C GLY A 11 -2.07 -13.79 3.20
N ALA A 12 -3.28 -13.55 2.71
CA ALA A 12 -4.26 -14.60 2.42
C ALA A 12 -3.78 -15.65 1.39
N ILE A 13 -4.48 -16.78 1.33
CA ILE A 13 -4.23 -17.82 0.33
C ILE A 13 -4.40 -17.22 -1.07
N GLY A 14 -3.48 -17.54 -1.98
CA GLY A 14 -3.52 -17.01 -3.35
C GLY A 14 -2.87 -15.63 -3.56
N VAL A 15 -2.44 -14.91 -2.52
CA VAL A 15 -1.95 -13.54 -2.68
C VAL A 15 -0.55 -13.40 -3.33
N GLY A 16 0.23 -14.48 -3.37
CA GLY A 16 1.56 -14.49 -4.03
C GLY A 16 2.78 -14.54 -3.11
N LYS A 17 2.62 -14.88 -1.82
CA LYS A 17 3.70 -14.96 -0.81
C LYS A 17 4.94 -15.73 -1.26
N THR A 18 4.77 -17.02 -1.61
CA THR A 18 5.88 -17.90 -2.02
C THR A 18 6.62 -17.35 -3.24
N THR A 19 5.91 -16.73 -4.18
CA THR A 19 6.51 -16.12 -5.37
C THR A 19 7.39 -14.94 -4.97
N LEU A 20 6.88 -14.02 -4.15
CA LEU A 20 7.64 -12.87 -3.70
C LEU A 20 8.84 -13.29 -2.82
N ALA A 21 8.67 -14.31 -1.97
CA ALA A 21 9.74 -14.82 -1.11
C ALA A 21 10.93 -15.33 -1.93
N ARG A 22 10.66 -16.09 -2.99
CA ARG A 22 11.70 -16.56 -3.92
C ARG A 22 12.41 -15.42 -4.63
N MET A 23 11.66 -14.41 -5.10
CA MET A 23 12.23 -13.24 -5.76
C MET A 23 13.12 -12.43 -4.82
N LEU A 24 12.66 -12.17 -3.60
CA LEU A 24 13.43 -11.43 -2.59
C LEU A 24 14.68 -12.19 -2.14
N SER A 25 14.57 -13.51 -1.94
CA SER A 25 15.73 -14.35 -1.59
C SER A 25 16.83 -14.24 -2.66
N GLN A 26 16.47 -14.25 -3.95
CA GLN A 26 17.43 -14.07 -5.03
C GLN A 26 18.02 -12.64 -5.06
N GLU A 27 17.16 -11.62 -4.97
CA GLU A 27 17.55 -10.22 -5.07
C GLU A 27 18.44 -9.74 -3.91
N LEU A 28 18.24 -10.31 -2.72
CA LEU A 28 18.97 -9.98 -1.50
C LEU A 28 20.10 -10.99 -1.20
N ASN A 29 20.29 -12.01 -2.04
CA ASN A 29 21.18 -13.15 -1.77
C ASN A 29 20.95 -13.74 -0.37
N ALA A 30 19.69 -13.87 0.01
CA ALA A 30 19.24 -14.36 1.31
C ALA A 30 18.81 -15.82 1.22
N SER A 31 18.92 -16.54 2.34
CA SER A 31 18.35 -17.87 2.48
C SER A 31 16.83 -17.82 2.41
N LEU A 32 16.21 -18.92 1.98
CA LEU A 32 14.76 -19.02 1.80
C LEU A 32 14.17 -20.07 2.73
N LEU A 33 13.16 -19.68 3.49
CA LEU A 33 12.35 -20.57 4.33
C LEU A 33 10.92 -20.61 3.78
N LEU A 34 10.46 -21.80 3.40
CA LEU A 34 9.11 -21.98 2.86
C LEU A 34 8.27 -22.87 3.77
N GLU A 35 6.98 -22.56 3.85
CA GLU A 35 6.00 -23.37 4.54
C GLU A 35 5.77 -24.70 3.78
N VAL A 36 5.88 -25.81 4.49
CA VAL A 36 5.68 -27.17 3.94
C VAL A 36 4.28 -27.64 4.30
N PHE A 37 3.36 -27.58 3.32
CA PHE A 37 1.95 -27.95 3.53
C PHE A 37 1.65 -29.43 3.27
N GLU A 38 2.43 -30.05 2.38
CA GLU A 38 2.15 -31.38 1.82
C GLU A 38 2.34 -32.52 2.81
N GLU A 39 3.02 -32.27 3.93
CA GLU A 39 3.29 -33.26 4.98
C GLU A 39 2.14 -33.42 5.97
N ASN A 40 1.13 -32.53 5.94
CA ASN A 40 0.02 -32.59 6.90
C ASN A 40 -0.98 -33.68 6.50
N PRO A 41 -1.07 -34.80 7.25
CA PRO A 41 -1.92 -35.92 6.89
C PRO A 41 -3.42 -35.60 7.02
N PHE A 42 -3.77 -34.52 7.74
CA PHE A 42 -5.15 -34.11 7.99
C PHE A 42 -5.66 -33.05 7.01
N LEU A 43 -4.78 -32.46 6.18
CA LEU A 43 -5.14 -31.31 5.36
C LEU A 43 -6.22 -31.63 4.31
N SER A 44 -6.14 -32.80 3.69
CA SER A 44 -7.18 -33.26 2.74
C SER A 44 -8.52 -33.45 3.44
N ASP A 45 -8.52 -34.08 4.61
CA ASP A 45 -9.72 -34.35 5.40
C ASP A 45 -10.33 -33.07 5.97
N PHE A 46 -9.51 -32.09 6.34
CA PHE A 46 -9.95 -30.76 6.75
C PHE A 46 -10.77 -30.05 5.68
N TYR A 47 -10.36 -30.14 4.41
CA TYR A 47 -11.15 -29.55 3.33
C TYR A 47 -12.44 -30.31 3.02
N ALA A 48 -12.54 -31.58 3.41
CA ALA A 48 -13.76 -32.36 3.32
C ALA A 48 -14.73 -32.12 4.50
N ASP A 49 -14.19 -32.00 5.72
CA ASP A 49 -14.93 -31.80 6.97
C ASP A 49 -14.11 -30.95 7.96
N ARG A 50 -14.33 -29.64 7.90
CA ARG A 50 -13.55 -28.68 8.71
C ARG A 50 -13.80 -28.85 10.20
N GLU A 51 -15.04 -29.04 10.60
CA GLU A 51 -15.42 -29.12 12.01
C GLU A 51 -14.72 -30.29 12.71
N ARG A 52 -14.57 -31.42 12.02
CA ARG A 52 -13.96 -32.62 12.59
C ARG A 52 -12.43 -32.63 12.59
N TYR A 53 -11.81 -31.99 11.60
CA TYR A 53 -10.37 -32.11 11.34
C TYR A 53 -9.58 -30.82 11.55
N ALA A 54 -10.25 -29.71 11.90
CA ALA A 54 -9.59 -28.43 12.13
C ALA A 54 -8.52 -28.54 13.21
N PHE A 55 -8.83 -29.11 14.37
CA PHE A 55 -7.89 -29.12 15.50
C PHE A 55 -6.60 -29.87 15.19
N GLN A 56 -6.69 -31.08 14.64
CA GLN A 56 -5.54 -31.91 14.27
C GLN A 56 -4.70 -31.21 13.20
N THR A 57 -5.37 -30.57 12.23
CA THR A 57 -4.70 -29.81 11.16
C THR A 57 -3.93 -28.62 11.72
N GLN A 58 -4.55 -27.82 12.61
CA GLN A 58 -3.94 -26.64 13.20
C GLN A 58 -2.79 -26.99 14.15
N ILE A 59 -2.94 -28.02 15.00
CA ILE A 59 -1.86 -28.47 15.88
C ILE A 59 -0.68 -29.03 15.10
N PHE A 60 -0.93 -29.77 14.01
CA PHE A 60 0.14 -30.24 13.14
C PHE A 60 0.93 -29.07 12.54
N PHE A 61 0.25 -28.06 11.98
CA PHE A 61 0.91 -26.87 11.46
C PHE A 61 1.74 -26.16 12.52
N LEU A 62 1.16 -25.94 13.70
CA LEU A 62 1.82 -25.26 14.81
C LEU A 62 3.14 -25.95 15.22
N ILE A 63 3.10 -27.28 15.39
CA ILE A 63 4.28 -28.07 15.78
C ILE A 63 5.31 -28.10 14.65
N SER A 64 4.87 -28.33 13.41
CA SER A 64 5.76 -28.39 12.24
C SER A 64 6.51 -27.07 12.05
N ARG A 65 5.79 -25.95 12.13
CA ARG A 65 6.39 -24.61 12.03
C ARG A 65 7.33 -24.32 13.18
N TYR A 66 6.97 -24.67 14.42
CA TYR A 66 7.88 -24.51 15.55
C TYR A 66 9.20 -25.29 15.34
N HIS A 67 9.10 -26.55 14.92
CA HIS A 67 10.28 -27.39 14.66
C HIS A 67 11.15 -26.80 13.55
N GLN A 68 10.54 -26.32 12.47
CA GLN A 68 11.25 -25.69 11.36
C GLN A 68 11.92 -24.37 11.80
N GLN A 69 11.18 -23.49 12.48
CA GLN A 69 11.63 -22.13 12.77
C GLN A 69 12.59 -22.01 13.95
N SER A 70 12.38 -22.78 15.03
CA SER A 70 13.19 -22.71 16.24
C SER A 70 14.67 -23.02 15.99
N GLN A 71 14.96 -23.90 15.04
CA GLN A 71 16.33 -24.27 14.67
C GLN A 71 16.84 -23.47 13.47
N VAL A 72 16.05 -23.37 12.39
CA VAL A 72 16.54 -22.85 11.12
C VAL A 72 16.77 -21.35 11.17
N ILE A 73 15.90 -20.56 11.82
CA ILE A 73 16.00 -19.10 11.78
C ILE A 73 17.29 -18.62 12.43
N LEU A 74 17.51 -18.98 13.71
CA LEU A 74 18.69 -18.54 14.46
C LEU A 74 20.00 -19.04 13.83
N GLN A 75 20.01 -20.30 13.37
CA GLN A 75 21.18 -20.84 12.70
C GLN A 75 21.48 -20.07 11.41
N THR A 76 20.47 -19.77 10.59
CA THR A 76 20.65 -19.07 9.32
C THR A 76 21.12 -17.64 9.52
N LEU A 77 20.49 -16.90 10.44
CA LEU A 77 20.83 -15.51 10.74
C LEU A 77 22.25 -15.33 11.32
N SER A 78 22.92 -16.41 11.74
CA SER A 78 24.33 -16.35 12.12
C SER A 78 25.30 -16.17 10.94
N HIS A 79 24.85 -16.42 9.71
CA HIS A 79 25.71 -16.41 8.52
C HIS A 79 25.05 -15.88 7.22
N ALA A 80 23.73 -15.68 7.18
CA ALA A 80 23.02 -15.12 6.03
C ALA A 80 21.68 -14.47 6.42
N SER A 81 21.24 -13.47 5.66
CA SER A 81 19.86 -12.95 5.75
C SER A 81 18.85 -14.05 5.39
N LEU A 82 17.62 -13.94 5.85
CA LEU A 82 16.56 -14.93 5.68
C LEU A 82 15.26 -14.29 5.18
N VAL A 83 14.65 -14.90 4.17
CA VAL A 83 13.29 -14.57 3.71
C VAL A 83 12.39 -15.77 3.97
N SER A 84 11.31 -15.57 4.72
CA SER A 84 10.27 -16.58 4.98
C SER A 84 8.96 -16.21 4.28
N ASP A 85 8.25 -17.20 3.73
CA ASP A 85 6.91 -16.98 3.14
C ASP A 85 5.75 -17.12 4.14
N TYR A 86 6.08 -17.21 5.42
CA TYR A 86 5.14 -17.23 6.54
C TYR A 86 5.78 -16.76 7.86
N LEU A 87 4.94 -16.31 8.77
CA LEU A 87 5.20 -15.86 10.13
C LEU A 87 4.59 -16.86 11.11
N PHE A 88 5.25 -17.14 12.23
CA PHE A 88 4.71 -18.02 13.27
C PHE A 88 3.32 -17.56 13.76
N ALA A 89 3.16 -16.25 13.95
CA ALA A 89 1.94 -15.66 14.51
C ALA A 89 0.68 -15.81 13.63
N LYS A 90 0.84 -16.10 12.33
CA LYS A 90 -0.28 -16.33 11.38
C LYS A 90 -1.18 -17.49 11.80
N ASP A 91 -0.59 -18.50 12.43
CA ASP A 91 -1.25 -19.75 12.78
C ASP A 91 -2.49 -19.53 13.66
N ARG A 92 -2.41 -18.49 14.50
CA ARG A 92 -3.52 -18.04 15.33
C ARG A 92 -4.76 -17.66 14.52
N LEU A 93 -4.61 -17.08 13.31
CA LEU A 93 -5.75 -16.67 12.48
C LEU A 93 -6.57 -17.87 12.00
N PHE A 94 -5.89 -18.90 11.50
CA PHE A 94 -6.55 -20.12 11.04
C PHE A 94 -7.21 -20.86 12.20
N ALA A 95 -6.56 -20.90 13.37
CA ALA A 95 -7.16 -21.48 14.56
C ALA A 95 -8.44 -20.75 15.00
N HIS A 96 -8.45 -19.41 15.02
CA HIS A 96 -9.63 -18.64 15.47
C HIS A 96 -10.82 -18.75 14.51
N LEU A 97 -10.55 -19.02 13.22
CA LEU A 97 -11.60 -19.22 12.22
C LEU A 97 -12.20 -20.64 12.25
N ASN A 98 -11.43 -21.64 12.69
CA ASN A 98 -11.81 -23.06 12.53
C ASN A 98 -12.02 -23.81 13.85
N LEU A 99 -11.51 -23.30 14.99
CA LEU A 99 -11.62 -23.95 16.30
C LEU A 99 -12.59 -23.21 17.21
N ARG A 100 -13.19 -23.94 18.15
CA ARG A 100 -14.12 -23.39 19.15
C ARG A 100 -13.78 -23.92 20.55
N ASP A 101 -14.27 -23.23 21.57
CA ASP A 101 -14.28 -23.66 22.96
C ASP A 101 -12.93 -24.24 23.46
N ASP A 102 -12.94 -25.49 23.93
CA ASP A 102 -11.79 -26.15 24.53
C ASP A 102 -10.65 -26.38 23.53
N GLU A 103 -10.96 -26.62 22.25
CA GLU A 103 -9.96 -26.82 21.19
C GLU A 103 -9.17 -25.53 20.95
N LEU A 104 -9.87 -24.40 20.86
CA LEU A 104 -9.23 -23.09 20.71
C LEU A 104 -8.39 -22.75 21.96
N ALA A 105 -8.92 -22.99 23.16
CA ALA A 105 -8.20 -22.74 24.42
C ALA A 105 -6.95 -23.63 24.57
N MET A 106 -7.00 -24.88 24.08
CA MET A 106 -5.84 -25.77 24.05
C MET A 106 -4.80 -25.28 23.04
N TYR A 107 -5.25 -24.93 21.84
CA TYR A 107 -4.40 -24.37 20.79
C TYR A 107 -3.65 -23.13 21.27
N GLU A 108 -4.34 -22.16 21.88
CA GLU A 108 -3.73 -20.91 22.36
C GLU A 108 -2.67 -21.17 23.44
N ARG A 109 -2.89 -22.14 24.33
CA ARG A 109 -1.91 -22.54 25.35
C ARG A 109 -0.64 -23.10 24.70
N VAL A 110 -0.77 -24.01 23.74
CA VAL A 110 0.37 -24.58 23.03
C VAL A 110 1.10 -23.50 22.23
N HIS A 111 0.36 -22.65 21.51
CA HIS A 111 0.93 -21.56 20.72
C HIS A 111 1.73 -20.59 21.60
N LYS A 112 1.23 -20.23 22.79
CA LYS A 112 1.95 -19.35 23.71
C LYS A 112 3.28 -19.96 24.16
N ILE A 113 3.29 -21.25 24.51
CA ILE A 113 4.51 -21.95 24.96
C ILE A 113 5.56 -22.00 23.85
N LEU A 114 5.15 -22.28 22.62
CA LEU A 114 6.07 -22.43 21.50
C LEU A 114 6.55 -21.08 20.93
N GLY A 115 5.71 -20.05 20.97
CA GLY A 115 6.00 -18.76 20.35
C GLY A 115 7.09 -17.93 21.03
N GLU A 116 7.35 -18.15 22.33
CA GLU A 116 8.37 -17.40 23.09
C GLU A 116 9.80 -17.60 22.56
N GLN A 117 10.06 -18.67 21.81
CA GLN A 117 11.40 -19.02 21.31
C GLN A 117 11.64 -18.66 19.85
N ILE A 118 10.64 -18.14 19.15
CA ILE A 118 10.76 -17.84 17.72
C ILE A 118 11.23 -16.38 17.54
N PRO A 119 12.34 -16.14 16.81
CA PRO A 119 12.79 -14.78 16.52
C PRO A 119 11.72 -13.97 15.78
N THR A 120 11.59 -12.70 16.15
CA THR A 120 10.76 -11.74 15.42
C THR A 120 11.48 -11.27 14.15
N PRO A 121 10.79 -11.13 13.01
CA PRO A 121 11.38 -10.57 11.80
C PRO A 121 11.68 -9.08 11.96
N ASP A 122 12.66 -8.60 11.18
CA ASP A 122 12.99 -7.18 11.02
C ASP A 122 11.93 -6.45 10.19
N LEU A 123 11.27 -7.17 9.28
CA LEU A 123 10.21 -6.64 8.44
C LEU A 123 9.19 -7.75 8.12
N VAL A 124 7.91 -7.42 8.28
CA VAL A 124 6.81 -8.21 7.74
C VAL A 124 6.27 -7.53 6.49
N VAL A 125 6.30 -8.23 5.35
CA VAL A 125 5.67 -7.76 4.10
C VAL A 125 4.27 -8.36 4.02
N TYR A 126 3.25 -7.57 4.32
CA TYR A 126 1.85 -8.00 4.24
C TYR A 126 1.30 -7.71 2.84
N LEU A 127 1.04 -8.76 2.07
CA LEU A 127 0.40 -8.68 0.77
C LEU A 127 -1.12 -8.72 0.93
N ARG A 128 -1.81 -7.74 0.36
CA ARG A 128 -3.28 -7.68 0.31
C ARG A 128 -3.79 -7.73 -1.13
N ALA A 129 -4.96 -8.33 -1.30
CA ALA A 129 -5.73 -8.31 -2.55
C ALA A 129 -7.22 -8.56 -2.21
N ASN A 130 -8.09 -8.15 -3.12
CA ASN A 130 -9.52 -8.41 -3.04
C ASN A 130 -9.79 -9.90 -3.26
N THR A 131 -10.86 -10.41 -2.63
CA THR A 131 -11.21 -11.83 -2.64
C THR A 131 -11.34 -12.39 -4.05
N ASP A 132 -11.91 -11.63 -5.00
CA ASP A 132 -12.03 -12.06 -6.39
C ASP A 132 -10.66 -12.28 -7.07
N VAL A 133 -9.68 -11.42 -6.78
CA VAL A 133 -8.30 -11.56 -7.27
C VAL A 133 -7.64 -12.78 -6.65
N LEU A 134 -7.86 -13.01 -5.35
CA LEU A 134 -7.34 -14.20 -4.65
C LEU A 134 -7.91 -15.49 -5.26
N MET A 135 -9.23 -15.55 -5.48
CA MET A 135 -9.91 -16.69 -6.08
C MET A 135 -9.39 -16.98 -7.49
N ALA A 136 -9.21 -15.95 -8.31
CA ALA A 136 -8.64 -16.10 -9.65
C ALA A 136 -7.21 -16.68 -9.61
N ARG A 137 -6.37 -16.24 -8.66
CA ARG A 137 -5.01 -16.75 -8.47
C ARG A 137 -4.99 -18.18 -7.94
N ILE A 138 -5.89 -18.53 -7.01
CA ILE A 138 -6.03 -19.90 -6.49
C ILE A 138 -6.40 -20.87 -7.61
N ALA A 139 -7.38 -20.50 -8.44
CA ALA A 139 -7.80 -21.31 -9.59
C ALA A 139 -6.65 -21.60 -10.58
N GLN A 140 -5.71 -20.66 -10.74
CA GLN A 140 -4.55 -20.83 -11.63
C GLN A 140 -3.46 -21.76 -11.08
N ARG A 141 -3.37 -21.97 -9.75
CA ARG A 141 -2.31 -22.79 -9.13
C ARG A 141 -2.56 -24.30 -9.20
N ASP A 142 -3.78 -24.70 -9.56
CA ASP A 142 -4.23 -26.07 -9.76
C ASP A 142 -3.89 -27.08 -8.63
N ARG A 143 -3.91 -26.62 -7.38
CA ARG A 143 -3.72 -27.51 -6.22
C ARG A 143 -5.00 -28.29 -5.92
N PRO A 144 -4.97 -29.64 -5.90
CA PRO A 144 -6.19 -30.45 -5.80
C PRO A 144 -7.09 -30.11 -4.61
N TYR A 145 -6.49 -29.79 -3.46
CA TYR A 145 -7.17 -29.46 -2.22
C TYR A 145 -7.65 -28.00 -2.12
N GLU A 146 -7.20 -27.11 -3.01
CA GLU A 146 -7.65 -25.70 -3.06
C GLU A 146 -8.86 -25.50 -4.00
N ARG A 147 -9.13 -26.44 -4.92
CA ARG A 147 -10.15 -26.31 -5.99
C ARG A 147 -11.58 -26.07 -5.51
N ASN A 148 -11.94 -26.56 -4.32
CA ASN A 148 -13.29 -26.46 -3.77
C ASN A 148 -13.41 -25.43 -2.63
N MET A 149 -12.43 -24.51 -2.50
CA MET A 149 -12.52 -23.46 -1.49
C MET A 149 -13.68 -22.51 -1.80
N ALA A 150 -14.57 -22.33 -0.83
CA ALA A 150 -15.65 -21.36 -0.90
C ALA A 150 -15.08 -19.92 -0.91
N TRP A 151 -15.71 -19.04 -1.67
CA TRP A 151 -15.34 -17.62 -1.75
C TRP A 151 -15.44 -16.97 -0.37
N GLU A 152 -16.50 -17.27 0.38
CA GLU A 152 -16.79 -16.72 1.71
C GLU A 152 -15.66 -17.06 2.69
N TYR A 153 -15.13 -18.27 2.60
CA TYR A 153 -14.01 -18.68 3.45
C TYR A 153 -12.72 -17.88 3.16
N ILE A 154 -12.45 -17.61 1.89
CA ILE A 154 -11.29 -16.78 1.51
C ILE A 154 -11.51 -15.33 1.95
N ASP A 155 -12.75 -14.83 1.87
CA ASP A 155 -13.08 -13.50 2.36
C ASP A 155 -12.95 -13.38 3.89
N ASP A 156 -13.47 -14.36 4.64
CA ASP A 156 -13.31 -14.44 6.10
C ASP A 156 -11.82 -14.44 6.49
N LEU A 157 -11.01 -15.22 5.76
CA LEU A 157 -9.57 -15.26 5.97
C LEU A 157 -8.91 -13.92 5.67
N ARG A 158 -9.29 -13.26 4.56
CA ARG A 158 -8.81 -11.92 4.20
C ARG A 158 -9.16 -10.91 5.29
N GLN A 159 -10.39 -10.92 5.79
CA GLN A 159 -10.83 -10.03 6.87
C GLN A 159 -10.06 -10.30 8.18
N ALA A 160 -9.83 -11.57 8.52
CA ALA A 160 -9.02 -11.94 9.68
C ALA A 160 -7.58 -11.41 9.55
N TYR A 161 -6.98 -11.48 8.36
CA TYR A 161 -5.67 -10.91 8.07
C TYR A 161 -5.63 -9.38 8.25
N GLU A 162 -6.63 -8.66 7.73
CA GLU A 162 -6.74 -7.21 7.93
C GLU A 162 -6.86 -6.84 9.42
N ALA A 163 -7.71 -7.56 10.16
CA ALA A 163 -7.88 -7.34 11.60
C ALA A 163 -6.62 -7.67 12.42
N PHE A 164 -5.85 -8.66 11.98
CA PHE A 164 -4.59 -9.04 12.62
C PHE A 164 -3.51 -7.99 12.40
N PHE A 165 -3.28 -7.60 11.15
CA PHE A 165 -2.21 -6.65 10.82
C PHE A 165 -2.54 -5.21 11.21
N SER A 166 -3.82 -4.85 11.35
CA SER A 166 -4.19 -3.56 11.94
C SER A 166 -3.73 -3.45 13.41
N ASN A 167 -3.64 -4.59 14.12
CA ASN A 167 -3.24 -4.65 15.51
C ASN A 167 -1.83 -5.22 15.76
N TYR A 168 -1.05 -5.47 14.71
CA TYR A 168 0.24 -6.13 14.83
C TYR A 168 1.35 -5.12 15.17
N VAL A 169 2.01 -5.35 16.32
CA VAL A 169 3.07 -4.46 16.85
C VAL A 169 4.42 -5.14 17.04
N ALA A 170 4.50 -6.45 16.80
CA ALA A 170 5.71 -7.22 17.13
C ALA A 170 6.88 -6.98 16.17
N ALA A 171 6.61 -6.50 14.96
CA ALA A 171 7.61 -6.11 13.97
C ALA A 171 7.04 -5.04 13.01
N PRO A 172 7.89 -4.24 12.34
CA PRO A 172 7.46 -3.32 11.27
C PRO A 172 6.70 -4.05 10.16
N VAL A 173 5.65 -3.44 9.64
CA VAL A 173 4.81 -4.02 8.57
C VAL A 173 4.81 -3.11 7.34
N LEU A 174 5.23 -3.67 6.19
CA LEU A 174 5.05 -3.09 4.88
C LEU A 174 3.83 -3.72 4.20
N THR A 175 2.74 -2.97 4.09
CA THR A 175 1.54 -3.43 3.38
C THR A 175 1.62 -3.10 1.90
N ILE A 176 1.48 -4.11 1.03
CA ILE A 176 1.50 -3.96 -0.43
C ILE A 176 0.17 -4.44 -1.01
N ASP A 177 -0.52 -3.52 -1.69
CA ASP A 177 -1.70 -3.83 -2.48
C ASP A 177 -1.30 -4.49 -3.79
N THR A 178 -1.79 -5.70 -4.02
CA THR A 178 -1.44 -6.50 -5.20
C THR A 178 -2.61 -6.68 -6.17
N ASN A 179 -3.71 -5.93 -6.02
CA ASN A 179 -4.87 -6.06 -6.92
C ASN A 179 -4.49 -5.82 -8.39
N ASP A 180 -3.77 -4.73 -8.65
CA ASP A 180 -3.39 -4.30 -10.00
C ASP A 180 -1.89 -4.55 -10.30
N LEU A 181 -1.22 -5.36 -9.49
CA LEU A 181 0.20 -5.69 -9.67
C LEU A 181 0.37 -7.15 -10.09
N ASP A 182 1.09 -7.37 -11.19
CA ASP A 182 1.53 -8.69 -11.65
C ASP A 182 3.05 -8.80 -11.59
N PHE A 183 3.62 -8.83 -10.39
CA PHE A 183 5.07 -9.00 -10.18
C PHE A 183 5.61 -10.37 -10.64
N VAL A 184 4.73 -11.29 -11.04
CA VAL A 184 5.10 -12.58 -11.64
C VAL A 184 5.51 -12.37 -13.10
N ARG A 185 4.66 -11.69 -13.89
CA ARG A 185 4.84 -11.54 -15.34
C ARG A 185 5.39 -10.18 -15.77
N SER A 186 5.11 -9.12 -15.01
CA SER A 186 5.57 -7.75 -15.28
C SER A 186 6.90 -7.49 -14.57
N GLU A 187 7.94 -7.18 -15.35
CA GLU A 187 9.25 -6.77 -14.81
C GLU A 187 9.17 -5.42 -14.09
N GLU A 188 8.30 -4.51 -14.56
CA GLU A 188 8.10 -3.20 -13.94
C GLU A 188 7.45 -3.34 -12.56
N ASP A 189 6.39 -4.13 -12.44
CA ASP A 189 5.72 -4.37 -11.16
C ASP A 189 6.64 -5.10 -10.18
N ARG A 190 7.45 -6.03 -10.70
CA ARG A 190 8.47 -6.73 -9.90
C ARG A 190 9.50 -5.74 -9.36
N ALA A 191 10.07 -4.89 -10.21
CA ALA A 191 11.03 -3.89 -9.80
C ALA A 191 10.43 -2.90 -8.78
N TYR A 192 9.17 -2.52 -8.98
CA TYR A 192 8.42 -1.68 -8.05
C TYR A 192 8.28 -2.33 -6.66
N VAL A 193 7.80 -3.57 -6.60
CA VAL A 193 7.59 -4.31 -5.34
C VAL A 193 8.93 -4.53 -4.60
N LEU A 194 9.98 -4.95 -5.31
CA LEU A 194 11.31 -5.14 -4.73
C LEU A 194 11.89 -3.81 -4.22
N GLY A 195 11.67 -2.72 -4.95
CA GLY A 195 12.06 -1.37 -4.55
C GLY A 195 11.36 -0.90 -3.26
N LEU A 196 10.08 -1.22 -3.09
CA LEU A 196 9.35 -0.93 -1.85
C LEU A 196 9.94 -1.67 -0.65
N VAL A 197 10.24 -2.96 -0.80
CA VAL A 197 10.84 -3.79 0.26
C VAL A 197 12.23 -3.27 0.62
N ARG A 198 13.08 -2.97 -0.37
CA ARG A 198 14.40 -2.35 -0.13
C ARG A 198 14.30 -1.03 0.61
N THR A 199 13.40 -0.15 0.18
CA THR A 199 13.18 1.15 0.83
C THR A 199 12.72 0.96 2.29
N ALA A 200 11.91 -0.05 2.57
CA ALA A 200 11.47 -0.36 3.93
C ALA A 200 12.62 -0.86 4.82
N LEU A 201 13.53 -1.68 4.28
CA LEU A 201 14.74 -2.15 4.98
C LEU A 201 15.74 -1.01 5.24
N GLU A 202 15.99 -0.16 4.24
CA GLU A 202 16.94 0.96 4.34
C GLU A 202 16.49 2.04 5.33
N ARG A 203 15.18 2.19 5.56
CA ARG A 203 14.63 3.23 6.44
C ARG A 203 14.80 2.95 7.94
N GLY A 204 15.14 1.72 8.35
CA GLY A 204 15.66 1.36 9.68
C GLY A 204 14.79 1.65 10.93
N GLU A 205 13.81 2.54 10.88
CA GLU A 205 12.90 2.91 11.96
C GLU A 205 11.57 3.41 11.34
N ILE A 206 10.44 3.11 11.99
CA ILE A 206 9.05 3.56 11.72
C ILE A 206 8.17 2.54 10.95
N GLN A 207 7.40 1.72 11.68
CA GLN A 207 6.07 2.09 12.21
C GLN A 207 5.61 1.03 13.24
N GLN A 208 5.45 1.41 14.50
CA GLN A 208 4.49 0.74 15.40
C GLN A 208 3.10 1.28 15.04
N ALA A 209 2.12 0.40 14.83
CA ALA A 209 0.71 0.79 14.74
C ALA A 209 0.00 0.42 16.05
N LEU A 210 -0.70 1.37 16.67
CA LEU A 210 -2.03 1.26 17.35
C LEU A 210 -2.18 2.31 18.48
N PRO A 211 -3.40 2.73 18.89
CA PRO A 211 -4.75 2.57 18.33
C PRO A 211 -5.44 3.93 18.01
N GLU A 212 -6.66 3.88 17.51
CA GLU A 212 -7.42 4.97 16.86
C GLU A 212 -7.60 6.30 17.63
N LEU A 213 -7.62 7.38 16.83
CA LEU A 213 -8.22 8.71 17.08
C LEU A 213 -7.49 9.67 18.05
N LYS A 214 -6.40 10.27 17.55
CA LYS A 214 -6.26 11.72 17.36
C LYS A 214 -5.05 11.96 16.47
N GLU A 215 -5.26 12.58 15.30
CA GLU A 215 -4.17 13.09 14.47
C GLU A 215 -3.24 13.96 15.32
N GLN A 216 -1.95 13.60 15.37
CA GLN A 216 -0.80 14.51 15.41
C GLN A 216 0.49 13.68 15.54
N ALA A 217 1.16 13.45 14.40
CA ALA A 217 2.56 13.03 14.38
C ALA A 217 3.46 14.28 14.57
N PRO A 218 4.63 14.17 15.22
CA PRO A 218 5.51 15.32 15.45
C PRO A 218 6.08 15.88 14.12
N PRO A 219 6.31 17.19 14.03
CA PRO A 219 6.51 17.89 12.76
C PRO A 219 7.91 17.64 12.21
N THR A 220 7.97 17.19 10.95
CA THR A 220 9.09 17.53 10.07
C THR A 220 8.60 17.54 8.62
N GLY A 221 7.84 18.59 8.26
CA GLY A 221 7.16 18.68 6.95
C GLY A 221 8.09 18.49 5.75
N LEU A 222 9.36 18.91 5.85
CA LEU A 222 10.36 18.73 4.78
C LEU A 222 10.65 17.26 4.45
N ARG A 223 10.49 16.31 5.38
CA ARG A 223 10.68 14.87 5.12
C ARG A 223 9.60 14.28 4.23
N ILE A 224 8.39 14.87 4.22
CA ILE A 224 7.26 14.45 3.37
C ILE A 224 7.54 14.79 1.89
N LEU A 225 8.40 15.78 1.63
CA LEU A 225 8.75 16.25 0.28
C LEU A 225 9.97 15.54 -0.33
N HIS A 226 10.65 14.63 0.38
CA HIS A 226 11.87 13.97 -0.11
C HIS A 226 11.68 12.43 -0.19
N GLY A 227 11.39 11.92 -1.39
CA GLY A 227 11.37 10.48 -1.75
C GLY A 227 10.11 9.98 -2.47
N GLY A 228 10.28 9.11 -3.49
CA GLY A 228 9.22 8.27 -4.08
C GLY A 228 8.11 8.94 -4.93
N ARG A 229 7.19 8.12 -5.46
CA ARG A 229 5.94 8.55 -6.14
C ARG A 229 5.03 9.21 -5.08
N ARG A 230 4.72 10.50 -5.25
CA ARG A 230 3.90 11.29 -4.30
C ARG A 230 2.44 11.26 -4.70
N ARG A 231 1.55 11.12 -3.73
CA ARG A 231 0.09 11.20 -3.85
C ARG A 231 -0.40 12.56 -3.37
N LEU A 232 -1.59 12.98 -3.80
CA LEU A 232 -2.16 14.26 -3.39
C LEU A 232 -2.37 14.31 -1.86
N GLY A 233 -2.66 13.15 -1.25
CA GLY A 233 -2.74 12.98 0.19
C GLY A 233 -1.42 13.23 0.94
N ASP A 234 -0.24 13.05 0.32
CA ASP A 234 1.04 13.39 0.93
C ASP A 234 1.18 14.90 1.12
N PHE A 235 0.80 15.69 0.10
CA PHE A 235 0.83 17.15 0.16
C PHE A 235 -0.21 17.71 1.14
N GLN A 236 -1.38 17.08 1.27
CA GLN A 236 -2.36 17.43 2.31
C GLN A 236 -1.77 17.26 3.72
N ARG A 237 -1.05 16.16 3.98
CA ARG A 237 -0.36 15.92 5.25
C ARG A 237 0.75 16.94 5.50
N PHE A 238 1.53 17.27 4.47
CA PHE A 238 2.55 18.31 4.54
C PHE A 238 1.97 19.66 5.00
N HIS A 239 0.87 20.12 4.40
CA HIS A 239 0.26 21.39 4.76
C HIS A 239 -0.35 21.40 6.17
N ARG A 240 -0.95 20.30 6.64
CA ARG A 240 -1.41 20.19 8.04
C ARG A 240 -0.25 20.36 9.02
N ALA A 241 0.87 19.67 8.76
CA ALA A 241 2.05 19.76 9.60
C ALA A 241 2.67 21.17 9.57
N LEU A 242 2.75 21.79 8.39
CA LEU A 242 3.30 23.13 8.21
C LEU A 242 2.46 24.20 8.92
N ASP A 243 1.14 24.16 8.77
CA ASP A 243 0.25 25.14 9.40
C ASP A 243 0.28 25.01 10.93
N GLN A 244 0.35 23.78 11.45
CA GLN A 244 0.51 23.51 12.87
C GLN A 244 1.84 24.03 13.43
N GLU A 245 2.95 23.82 12.71
CA GLU A 245 4.29 24.28 13.12
C GLU A 245 4.41 25.81 13.10
N LYS A 246 3.78 26.47 12.13
CA LYS A 246 3.84 27.93 11.96
C LYS A 246 2.74 28.69 12.71
N GLY A 247 1.80 27.98 13.34
CA GLY A 247 0.67 28.58 14.04
C GLY A 247 -0.31 29.31 13.11
N PHE A 248 -0.41 28.86 11.85
CA PHE A 248 -1.40 29.42 10.92
C PHE A 248 -2.81 28.95 11.31
N GLY A 249 -3.77 29.88 11.31
CA GLY A 249 -5.14 29.63 11.75
C GLY A 249 -6.04 29.02 10.66
N ALA A 250 -7.11 28.35 11.09
CA ALA A 250 -8.13 27.71 10.25
C ALA A 250 -9.11 28.68 9.57
N ASP A 251 -8.64 29.88 9.20
CA ASP A 251 -9.48 30.88 8.55
C ASP A 251 -9.68 30.53 7.07
N LEU A 252 -10.83 29.92 6.77
CA LEU A 252 -11.24 29.59 5.41
C LEU A 252 -11.33 30.83 4.51
N GLY A 253 -11.71 31.98 5.06
CA GLY A 253 -11.83 33.23 4.30
C GLY A 253 -10.47 33.75 3.86
N MET A 254 -9.49 33.75 4.76
CA MET A 254 -8.12 34.17 4.46
C MET A 254 -7.44 33.21 3.46
N ASN A 255 -7.60 31.89 3.64
CA ASN A 255 -7.04 30.91 2.70
C ASN A 255 -7.70 30.98 1.31
N PHE A 256 -9.00 31.32 1.24
CA PHE A 256 -9.69 31.54 -0.03
C PHE A 256 -9.23 32.83 -0.72
N ALA A 257 -9.01 33.91 0.03
CA ALA A 257 -8.44 35.14 -0.51
C ALA A 257 -7.03 34.90 -1.10
N GLY A 258 -6.18 34.15 -0.39
CA GLY A 258 -4.87 33.72 -0.91
C GLY A 258 -5.00 32.92 -2.20
N LEU A 259 -5.88 31.90 -2.24
CA LEU A 259 -6.14 31.14 -3.47
C LEU A 259 -6.50 32.05 -4.66
N ALA A 260 -7.37 33.04 -4.44
CA ALA A 260 -7.80 33.96 -5.49
C ALA A 260 -6.65 34.86 -6.00
N GLU A 261 -5.75 35.28 -5.11
CA GLU A 261 -4.54 36.04 -5.45
C GLU A 261 -3.59 35.22 -6.33
N GLU A 262 -3.25 33.99 -5.91
CA GLU A 262 -2.33 33.12 -6.67
C GLU A 262 -2.88 32.75 -8.06
N VAL A 263 -4.20 32.52 -8.16
CA VAL A 263 -4.85 32.31 -9.47
C VAL A 263 -4.71 33.54 -10.38
N GLY A 264 -4.75 34.74 -9.79
CA GLY A 264 -4.48 36.00 -10.48
C GLY A 264 -3.05 36.08 -11.01
N GLU A 265 -2.08 35.62 -10.23
CA GLU A 265 -0.67 35.64 -10.61
C GLU A 265 -0.32 34.64 -11.71
N VAL A 266 -0.92 33.43 -11.69
CA VAL A 266 -0.89 32.53 -12.85
C VAL A 266 -1.44 33.23 -14.10
N GLY A 267 -2.55 33.95 -13.97
CA GLY A 267 -3.13 34.72 -15.07
C GLY A 267 -2.19 35.83 -15.59
N ARG A 268 -1.47 36.52 -14.69
CA ARG A 268 -0.47 37.53 -15.03
C ARG A 268 0.67 36.92 -15.85
N GLU A 269 1.24 35.81 -15.40
CA GLU A 269 2.35 35.16 -16.10
C GLU A 269 1.95 34.61 -17.47
N ILE A 270 0.74 34.05 -17.60
CA ILE A 270 0.16 33.65 -18.90
C ILE A 270 0.03 34.87 -19.83
N LYS A 271 -0.52 35.99 -19.33
CA LYS A 271 -0.64 37.22 -20.13
C LYS A 271 0.73 37.72 -20.63
N LEU A 272 1.74 37.70 -19.75
CA LEU A 272 3.10 38.10 -20.12
C LEU A 272 3.73 37.15 -21.15
N ALA A 273 3.49 35.85 -21.04
CA ALA A 273 3.91 34.86 -22.04
C ALA A 273 3.26 35.14 -23.41
N LEU A 274 1.96 35.46 -23.44
CA LEU A 274 1.26 35.79 -24.69
C LEU A 274 1.81 37.07 -25.34
N ILE A 275 2.03 38.13 -24.57
CA ILE A 275 2.67 39.37 -25.06
C ILE A 275 4.07 39.08 -25.63
N ARG A 276 4.82 38.18 -24.97
CA ARG A 276 6.14 37.78 -25.45
C ARG A 276 6.08 36.99 -26.75
N ALA A 277 5.10 36.09 -26.88
CA ALA A 277 4.87 35.32 -28.11
C ALA A 277 4.59 36.25 -29.31
N GLU A 278 3.80 37.30 -29.13
CA GLU A 278 3.54 38.30 -30.19
C GLU A 278 4.84 39.00 -30.66
N ARG A 279 5.75 39.30 -29.72
CA ARG A 279 7.06 39.90 -30.06
C ARG A 279 8.02 38.94 -30.74
N LEU A 280 7.93 37.65 -30.43
CA LEU A 280 8.72 36.60 -31.06
C LEU A 280 8.19 36.21 -32.44
N LEU A 281 6.92 36.45 -32.74
CA LEU A 281 6.29 36.03 -33.98
C LEU A 281 7.02 36.49 -35.26
N PRO A 282 7.50 37.75 -35.38
CA PRO A 282 8.25 38.19 -36.56
C PRO A 282 9.61 37.50 -36.72
N GLU A 283 10.23 37.08 -35.61
CA GLU A 283 11.54 36.41 -35.60
C GLU A 283 11.42 34.92 -35.95
N VAL A 284 10.38 34.27 -35.44
CA VAL A 284 10.18 32.81 -35.55
C VAL A 284 9.29 32.44 -36.74
N GLY A 285 8.42 33.35 -37.20
CA GLY A 285 7.51 33.14 -38.34
C GLY A 285 6.38 32.13 -38.10
N ASN A 286 6.31 31.51 -36.91
CA ASN A 286 5.33 30.50 -36.53
C ASN A 286 4.73 30.81 -35.15
N GLN A 287 3.40 30.89 -35.09
CA GLN A 287 2.66 31.22 -33.87
C GLN A 287 2.77 30.13 -32.79
N GLN A 288 2.69 28.85 -33.14
CA GLN A 288 2.84 27.76 -32.16
C GLN A 288 4.24 27.76 -31.55
N GLU A 289 5.27 27.99 -32.37
CA GLU A 289 6.65 28.01 -31.89
C GLU A 289 6.92 29.25 -31.04
N ALA A 290 6.41 30.42 -31.43
CA ALA A 290 6.52 31.64 -30.64
C ALA A 290 5.84 31.50 -29.26
N ILE A 291 4.67 30.86 -29.19
CA ILE A 291 3.98 30.54 -27.92
C ILE A 291 4.81 29.55 -27.10
N ALA A 292 5.29 28.46 -27.69
CA ALA A 292 6.08 27.46 -26.98
C ALA A 292 7.34 28.06 -26.36
N ARG A 293 8.07 28.90 -27.10
CA ARG A 293 9.26 29.61 -26.59
C ARG A 293 8.90 30.61 -25.49
N ALA A 294 7.81 31.36 -25.64
CA ALA A 294 7.39 32.31 -24.63
C ALA A 294 6.92 31.64 -23.32
N ILE A 295 6.26 30.48 -23.42
CA ILE A 295 5.91 29.65 -22.26
C ILE A 295 7.19 29.09 -21.63
N GLU A 296 8.17 28.65 -22.44
CA GLU A 296 9.46 28.17 -21.93
C GLU A 296 10.18 29.23 -21.09
N GLU A 297 10.25 30.47 -21.60
CA GLU A 297 10.85 31.61 -20.89
C GLU A 297 10.16 31.89 -19.54
N ARG A 298 8.88 31.53 -19.39
CA ARG A 298 8.07 31.76 -18.19
C ARG A 298 7.84 30.49 -17.36
N ARG A 299 8.35 29.33 -17.79
CA ARG A 299 8.05 28.01 -17.21
C ARG A 299 8.30 27.96 -15.72
N GLN A 300 9.41 28.54 -15.26
CA GLN A 300 9.76 28.55 -13.84
C GLN A 300 8.75 29.36 -13.02
N LEU A 301 8.46 30.61 -13.42
CA LEU A 301 7.50 31.47 -12.72
C LEU A 301 6.11 30.84 -12.72
N LEU A 302 5.64 30.35 -13.87
CA LEU A 302 4.37 29.63 -13.95
C LEU A 302 4.33 28.42 -13.01
N SER A 303 5.43 27.68 -12.89
CA SER A 303 5.51 26.53 -11.98
C SER A 303 5.43 26.95 -10.51
N GLU A 304 5.99 28.10 -10.14
CA GLU A 304 5.94 28.64 -8.78
C GLU A 304 4.50 29.05 -8.43
N GLU A 305 3.87 29.89 -9.25
CA GLU A 305 2.49 30.37 -9.03
C GLU A 305 1.48 29.21 -9.03
N MET A 306 1.64 28.21 -9.92
CA MET A 306 0.78 27.02 -9.94
C MET A 306 0.96 26.14 -8.70
N ALA A 307 2.15 26.11 -8.12
CA ALA A 307 2.39 25.39 -6.85
C ALA A 307 1.69 26.11 -5.68
N ASP A 308 1.67 27.43 -5.68
CA ASP A 308 0.99 28.22 -4.65
C ASP A 308 -0.53 28.08 -4.73
N VAL A 309 -1.10 28.06 -5.94
CA VAL A 309 -2.52 27.70 -6.16
C VAL A 309 -2.83 26.32 -5.55
N LEU A 310 -1.99 25.33 -5.82
CA LEU A 310 -2.16 23.98 -5.27
C LEU A 310 -2.07 23.98 -3.74
N ALA A 311 -1.13 24.74 -3.16
CA ALA A 311 -0.95 24.85 -1.72
C ALA A 311 -2.22 25.38 -1.03
N TYR A 312 -2.81 26.48 -1.51
CA TYR A 312 -4.04 27.01 -0.92
C TYR A 312 -5.24 26.09 -1.11
N LEU A 313 -5.34 25.40 -2.26
CA LEU A 313 -6.39 24.41 -2.48
C LEU A 313 -6.30 23.25 -1.48
N LEU A 314 -5.08 22.76 -1.21
CA LEU A 314 -4.83 21.72 -0.22
C LEU A 314 -5.15 22.18 1.20
N LYS A 315 -4.82 23.44 1.55
CA LYS A 315 -5.18 24.04 2.84
C LYS A 315 -6.69 24.12 3.02
N LEU A 316 -7.42 24.63 2.03
CA LEU A 316 -8.89 24.70 2.07
C LEU A 316 -9.51 23.30 2.22
N ALA A 317 -9.01 22.31 1.48
CA ALA A 317 -9.46 20.92 1.62
C ALA A 317 -9.21 20.37 3.02
N ASN A 318 -8.04 20.63 3.61
CA ASN A 318 -7.71 20.22 4.97
C ASN A 318 -8.65 20.86 6.01
N TYR A 319 -8.87 22.17 5.96
CA TYR A 319 -9.75 22.88 6.89
C TYR A 319 -11.23 22.49 6.72
N ALA A 320 -11.64 22.08 5.53
CA ALA A 320 -12.98 21.56 5.26
C ALA A 320 -13.13 20.06 5.59
N GLY A 321 -12.07 19.37 6.04
CA GLY A 321 -12.12 17.92 6.31
C GLY A 321 -12.26 17.05 5.06
N ILE A 322 -11.80 17.54 3.91
CA ILE A 322 -11.93 16.88 2.61
C ILE A 322 -10.64 16.15 2.26
N ASP A 323 -10.74 14.84 2.04
CA ASP A 323 -9.74 14.07 1.29
C ASP A 323 -9.87 14.43 -0.20
N LEU A 324 -8.93 15.25 -0.68
CA LEU A 324 -9.00 15.85 -2.02
C LEU A 324 -8.70 14.81 -3.10
N GLU A 325 -7.81 13.86 -2.83
CA GLU A 325 -7.48 12.76 -3.75
C GLU A 325 -8.71 11.88 -3.97
N ALA A 326 -9.33 11.43 -2.87
CA ALA A 326 -10.51 10.60 -2.95
C ALA A 326 -11.70 11.36 -3.54
N ALA A 327 -11.85 12.66 -3.25
CA ALA A 327 -12.88 13.51 -3.85
C ALA A 327 -12.71 13.65 -5.36
N TYR A 328 -11.47 13.88 -5.83
CA TYR A 328 -11.14 13.96 -7.25
C TYR A 328 -11.42 12.65 -7.97
N VAL A 329 -10.92 11.51 -7.45
CA VAL A 329 -11.14 10.18 -8.04
C VAL A 329 -12.63 9.85 -8.13
N ARG A 330 -13.40 10.07 -7.06
CA ARG A 330 -14.86 9.87 -7.09
C ARG A 330 -15.54 10.76 -8.14
N LYS A 331 -15.12 12.03 -8.26
CA LYS A 331 -15.72 12.97 -9.22
C LYS A 331 -15.37 12.63 -10.65
N MET A 332 -14.12 12.30 -10.95
CA MET A 332 -13.67 11.91 -12.28
C MET A 332 -14.23 10.56 -12.69
N GLY A 333 -14.33 9.58 -11.77
CA GLY A 333 -15.01 8.32 -12.03
C GLY A 333 -16.48 8.50 -12.42
N ARG A 334 -17.21 9.41 -11.73
CA ARG A 334 -18.57 9.79 -12.14
C ARG A 334 -18.63 10.52 -13.47
N ASN A 335 -17.63 11.35 -13.80
CA ASN A 335 -17.58 12.04 -15.09
C ASN A 335 -17.27 11.07 -16.23
N TRP A 336 -16.42 10.07 -15.98
CA TRP A 336 -16.08 9.02 -16.93
C TRP A 336 -17.28 8.13 -17.27
N GLN A 337 -18.12 7.85 -16.28
CA GLN A 337 -19.37 7.09 -16.45
C GLN A 337 -20.50 7.89 -17.09
N ARG A 338 -20.34 9.21 -17.26
CA ARG A 338 -21.29 10.03 -18.01
C ARG A 338 -20.89 9.96 -19.47
N ASP A 339 -21.68 9.27 -20.29
CA ASP A 339 -21.53 9.34 -21.74
C ASP A 339 -21.45 10.79 -22.19
N PHE A 340 -20.39 11.08 -22.94
CA PHE A 340 -20.06 12.41 -23.45
C PHE A 340 -21.07 12.90 -24.52
N GLU A 341 -22.08 12.09 -24.86
CA GLU A 341 -23.12 12.41 -25.86
C GLU A 341 -24.24 13.33 -25.32
N ALA A 342 -24.53 13.35 -24.01
CA ALA A 342 -25.74 14.04 -23.53
C ALA A 342 -25.60 15.55 -23.29
N ARG A 343 -24.47 16.19 -23.62
CA ARG A 343 -24.26 17.65 -23.36
C ARG A 343 -23.90 18.51 -24.55
N PHE A 344 -23.74 17.93 -25.75
CA PHE A 344 -23.59 18.71 -26.99
C PHE A 344 -24.83 18.71 -27.90
N GLN A 345 -25.87 17.93 -27.57
CA GLN A 345 -27.17 18.01 -28.26
C GLN A 345 -28.14 19.02 -27.62
N SER A 346 -28.04 19.31 -26.32
CA SER A 346 -28.92 20.31 -25.67
C SER A 346 -28.48 21.77 -25.84
N VAL A 347 -27.47 22.07 -26.67
CA VAL A 347 -27.06 23.45 -27.00
C VAL A 347 -27.26 23.73 -28.51
N VAL A 348 -27.64 22.72 -29.30
CA VAL A 348 -27.97 22.87 -30.72
C VAL A 348 -29.49 22.86 -30.96
N ASP A 349 -30.29 22.29 -30.06
CA ASP A 349 -31.75 22.22 -30.22
C ASP A 349 -32.56 23.37 -29.59
N ASP A 350 -31.94 24.31 -28.86
CA ASP A 350 -32.60 25.54 -28.37
C ASP A 350 -32.42 26.74 -29.33
N GLY A 351 -32.05 26.46 -30.59
CA GLY A 351 -31.73 27.45 -31.62
C GLY A 351 -32.46 27.27 -32.95
N GLN A 352 -33.63 26.61 -32.99
CA GLN A 352 -34.55 26.64 -34.14
C GLN A 352 -35.97 27.02 -33.74
#